data_AF-A0A642UZT4-F1
#
_entry.id   AF-A0A642UZT4-F1
#
_cell.length_a   1.000
_cell.length_b   1.000
_cell.length_c   1.000
_cell.angle_alpha   90.00
_cell.angle_beta   90.00
_cell.angle_gamma   90.00
#
_symmetry.space_group_name_H-M   'P 1'
#
loop_
_entity.id
_entity.type
_entity.pdbx_description
1 polymer ?
#
loop_
_entity_poly.entity_id
_entity_poly.type
_entity_poly.pdbx_seq_one_letter_code
_entity_poly.pdbx_strand_id
1 'polypeptide(L)'
;MRIPRNLPHHLSARITFSPPPSSSVEAQWIYDNFKQLAPLELFRFKPTSLVPHGEALEVVYAPSYKSRVIGNLLEHEPTVVENENSDDAANQLKILDQIKSLVAIPRYPYIEDDDRYFDGTVEVPFAHNLAKHGSHLAGTYELTHSNIKSPFIEFTTKDNRDHIRKAMRHNFTKFHKFADIKVLKGVSFPDDPKAFGFVDEEIEPVEFKATPWVPQNLKDPYD
;
A
#
# COMPACT_ATOMS: atom_id res chain seq x y z
N MET A 1 -8.73 25.07 18.09
CA MET A 1 -7.45 24.43 17.78
C MET A 1 -7.31 24.38 16.27
N ARG A 2 -6.20 24.85 15.67
CA ARG A 2 -5.99 24.81 14.21
C ARG A 2 -5.07 23.65 13.86
N ILE A 3 -5.49 22.78 12.95
CA ILE A 3 -4.64 21.72 12.39
C ILE A 3 -3.55 22.41 11.56
N PRO A 4 -2.25 22.07 11.72
CA PRO A 4 -1.19 22.62 10.88
C PRO A 4 -1.47 22.29 9.42
N ARG A 5 -1.42 23.29 8.53
CA ARG A 5 -1.72 23.09 7.09
C ARG A 5 -0.69 22.22 6.36
N ASN A 6 0.52 22.12 6.90
CA ASN A 6 1.62 21.38 6.32
C ASN A 6 2.31 20.56 7.41
N LEU A 7 2.52 19.28 7.14
CA LEU A 7 3.18 18.30 7.98
C LEU A 7 4.40 17.76 7.23
N PRO A 8 5.56 18.45 7.26
CA PRO A 8 6.69 18.19 6.37
C PRO A 8 7.37 16.84 6.62
N HIS A 9 7.30 16.33 7.85
CA HIS A 9 7.92 15.07 8.24
C HIS A 9 6.97 13.87 8.19
N HIS A 10 5.67 14.10 7.94
CA HIS A 10 4.73 13.02 7.68
C HIS A 10 5.02 12.36 6.34
N LEU A 11 4.55 11.13 6.21
CA LEU A 11 4.73 10.34 5.00
C LEU A 11 3.38 9.81 4.56
N SER A 12 3.00 10.13 3.32
CA SER A 12 1.81 9.58 2.68
C SER A 12 2.22 8.48 1.71
N ALA A 13 1.55 7.34 1.77
CA ALA A 13 1.75 6.27 0.80
C ALA A 13 0.43 5.78 0.22
N ARG A 14 0.45 5.46 -1.07
CA ARG A 14 -0.61 4.74 -1.76
C ARG A 14 -0.07 3.39 -2.22
N ILE A 15 -0.73 2.33 -1.79
CA ILE A 15 -0.30 0.95 -1.99
C ILE A 15 -1.40 0.21 -2.72
N THR A 16 -1.07 -0.39 -3.87
CA THR A 16 -2.01 -1.20 -4.65
C THR A 16 -1.87 -2.68 -4.29
N PHE A 17 -2.98 -3.32 -3.94
CA PHE A 17 -3.08 -4.71 -3.51
C PHE A 17 -3.45 -5.62 -4.69
N SER A 18 -2.90 -6.83 -4.71
CA SER A 18 -3.28 -7.88 -5.65
C SER A 18 -3.26 -9.24 -4.94
N PRO A 19 -4.43 -9.88 -4.70
CA PRO A 19 -5.78 -9.34 -4.89
C PRO A 19 -6.11 -8.27 -3.83
N PRO A 20 -7.18 -7.49 -4.02
CA PRO A 20 -7.72 -6.61 -2.97
C PRO A 20 -8.29 -7.42 -1.77
N PRO A 21 -8.46 -6.79 -0.59
CA PRO A 21 -9.15 -7.43 0.52
C PRO A 21 -10.61 -7.71 0.18
N SER A 22 -11.05 -8.90 0.55
CA SER A 22 -12.36 -9.47 0.23
C SER A 22 -13.38 -9.33 1.35
N SER A 23 -12.95 -9.08 2.58
CA SER A 23 -13.81 -8.93 3.75
C SER A 23 -13.30 -7.83 4.68
N SER A 24 -14.19 -7.33 5.55
CA SER A 24 -13.81 -6.33 6.56
C SER A 24 -12.88 -6.90 7.62
N VAL A 25 -12.94 -8.20 7.91
CA VAL A 25 -11.99 -8.88 8.80
C VAL A 25 -10.59 -8.89 8.19
N GLU A 26 -10.48 -9.18 6.89
CA GLU A 26 -9.21 -9.12 6.16
C GLU A 26 -8.68 -7.68 6.09
N ALA A 27 -9.55 -6.69 5.89
CA ALA A 27 -9.17 -5.28 5.93
C ALA A 27 -8.69 -4.82 7.33
N GLN A 28 -9.35 -5.30 8.40
CA GLN A 28 -8.95 -5.05 9.77
C GLN A 28 -7.59 -5.67 10.09
N TRP A 29 -7.37 -6.92 9.67
CA TRP A 29 -6.06 -7.58 9.75
C TRP A 29 -4.96 -6.74 9.08
N ILE A 30 -5.21 -6.20 7.88
CA ILE A 30 -4.26 -5.32 7.20
C ILE A 30 -4.03 -4.04 8.03
N TYR A 31 -5.08 -3.39 8.54
CA TYR A 31 -4.95 -2.22 9.40
C TYR A 31 -4.06 -2.48 10.62
N ASP A 32 -4.32 -3.57 11.35
CA ASP A 32 -3.61 -3.91 12.59
C ASP A 32 -2.11 -4.15 12.33
N ASN A 33 -1.75 -4.69 11.17
CA ASN A 33 -0.36 -4.89 10.79
C ASN A 33 0.30 -3.60 10.28
N PHE A 34 -0.40 -2.78 9.49
CA PHE A 34 0.14 -1.47 9.05
C PHE A 34 0.38 -0.52 10.23
N LYS A 35 -0.48 -0.56 11.26
CA LYS A 35 -0.32 0.20 12.49
C LYS A 35 0.98 -0.12 13.24
N GLN A 36 1.54 -1.32 13.06
CA GLN A 36 2.79 -1.73 13.70
C GLN A 36 4.03 -1.15 13.02
N LEU A 37 3.94 -0.71 11.75
CA LEU A 37 5.09 -0.19 11.01
C LEU A 37 5.58 1.14 11.59
N ALA A 38 4.64 2.04 11.87
CA ALA A 38 4.90 3.38 12.40
C ALA A 38 3.60 4.02 12.91
N PRO A 39 3.67 5.16 13.63
CA PRO A 39 2.48 5.88 14.10
C PRO A 39 1.55 6.27 12.95
N LEU A 40 0.45 5.54 12.82
CA LEU A 40 -0.50 5.65 11.72
C LEU A 40 -1.56 6.71 12.03
N GLU A 41 -1.71 7.71 11.16
CA GLU A 41 -2.70 8.78 11.27
C GLU A 41 -3.93 8.58 10.37
N LEU A 42 -3.69 8.10 9.15
CA LEU A 42 -4.74 7.79 8.20
C LEU A 42 -4.54 6.36 7.69
N PHE A 43 -5.62 5.62 7.60
CA PHE A 43 -5.68 4.34 6.91
C PHE A 43 -7.02 4.23 6.22
N ARG A 44 -7.01 4.20 4.88
CA ARG A 44 -8.24 4.24 4.09
C ARG A 44 -8.07 3.44 2.81
N PHE A 45 -8.96 2.48 2.63
CA PHE A 45 -9.20 1.89 1.32
C PHE A 45 -10.06 2.82 0.46
N LYS A 46 -9.77 2.89 -0.84
CA LYS A 46 -10.59 3.60 -1.84
C LYS A 46 -11.54 2.61 -2.53
N PRO A 47 -12.77 2.39 -2.02
CA PRO A 47 -13.69 1.42 -2.60
C PRO A 47 -14.08 1.80 -4.02
N THR A 48 -14.37 0.79 -4.85
CA THR A 48 -15.00 0.96 -6.15
C THR A 48 -16.36 0.26 -6.14
N SER A 49 -17.20 0.52 -7.14
CA SER A 49 -18.52 -0.13 -7.26
C SER A 49 -18.43 -1.67 -7.33
N LEU A 50 -17.29 -2.21 -7.77
CA LEU A 50 -17.06 -3.65 -7.95
C LEU A 50 -16.22 -4.27 -6.83
N VAL A 51 -15.43 -3.47 -6.11
CA VAL A 51 -14.49 -3.93 -5.08
C VAL A 51 -14.72 -3.15 -3.79
N PRO A 52 -15.43 -3.72 -2.79
CA PRO A 52 -15.86 -3.01 -1.58
C PRO A 52 -14.71 -2.42 -0.74
N HIS A 53 -13.51 -2.97 -0.86
CA HIS A 53 -12.32 -2.45 -0.19
C HIS A 53 -11.29 -1.88 -1.17
N GLY A 54 -11.66 -1.69 -2.45
CA GLY A 54 -10.79 -1.15 -3.48
C GLY A 54 -9.51 -1.95 -3.71
N GLU A 55 -8.73 -1.54 -4.70
CA GLU A 55 -7.39 -2.10 -4.91
C GLU A 55 -6.31 -1.25 -4.25
N ALA A 56 -6.62 -0.01 -3.88
CA ALA A 56 -5.66 0.94 -3.34
C ALA A 56 -5.95 1.26 -1.87
N LEU A 57 -4.90 1.14 -1.05
CA LEU A 57 -4.83 1.62 0.31
C LEU A 57 -4.07 2.94 0.33
N GLU A 58 -4.60 3.92 1.04
CA GLU A 58 -3.92 5.15 1.40
C GLU A 58 -3.60 5.14 2.89
N VAL A 59 -2.33 5.41 3.21
CA VAL A 59 -1.85 5.54 4.58
C VAL A 59 -1.08 6.83 4.77
N VAL A 60 -1.22 7.42 5.95
CA VAL A 60 -0.39 8.54 6.40
C VAL A 60 0.25 8.18 7.72
N TYR A 61 1.56 8.30 7.79
CA TYR A 61 2.35 8.08 8.99
C TYR A 61 2.89 9.39 9.54
N ALA A 62 2.81 9.55 10.85
CA ALA A 62 3.59 10.53 11.57
C ALA A 62 5.02 10.00 11.79
N PRO A 63 6.03 10.88 11.83
CA PRO A 63 7.41 10.46 12.08
C PRO A 63 7.62 9.91 13.50
N SER A 64 6.78 10.30 14.45
CA SER A 64 6.80 9.79 15.83
C SER A 64 5.41 9.86 16.46
N TYR A 65 5.20 9.14 17.57
CA TYR A 65 3.94 9.22 18.33
C TYR A 65 3.69 10.62 18.89
N LYS A 66 4.76 11.35 19.22
CA LYS A 66 4.68 12.74 19.71
C LYS A 66 4.25 13.71 18.60
N SER A 67 4.64 13.42 17.37
CA SER A 67 4.35 14.23 16.19
C SER A 67 2.97 13.91 15.58
N ARG A 68 2.13 13.10 16.24
CA ARG A 68 0.76 12.82 15.79
C ARG A 68 -0.09 14.08 15.85
N VAL A 69 -0.88 14.32 14.82
CA VAL A 69 -1.77 15.48 14.72
C VAL A 69 -3.22 15.05 14.84
N ILE A 70 -3.67 14.09 14.02
CA ILE A 70 -5.05 13.59 14.08
C ILE A 70 -5.30 12.83 15.39
N GLY A 71 -4.34 11.99 15.81
CA GLY A 71 -4.42 11.24 17.07
C GLY A 71 -4.61 12.15 18.28
N ASN A 72 -3.74 13.15 18.43
CA ASN A 72 -3.77 14.06 19.56
C ASN A 72 -5.06 14.89 19.59
N LEU A 73 -5.62 15.25 18.42
CA LEU A 73 -6.90 15.96 18.33
C LEU A 73 -8.06 15.12 18.91
N LEU A 74 -8.11 13.82 18.56
CA LEU A 74 -9.13 12.89 19.04
C LEU A 74 -8.97 12.57 20.53
N GLU A 75 -7.74 12.51 21.01
CA GLU A 75 -7.38 12.17 22.39
C GLU A 75 -7.38 13.40 23.32
N HIS A 76 -7.70 14.59 22.79
CA HIS A 76 -7.67 15.89 23.49
C HIS A 76 -6.32 16.23 24.14
N GLU A 77 -5.24 15.64 23.64
CA GLU A 77 -3.90 15.96 24.08
C GLU A 77 -3.41 17.25 23.40
N PRO A 78 -2.67 18.11 24.12
CA PRO A 78 -2.07 19.28 23.50
C PRO A 78 -1.14 18.83 22.37
N THR A 79 -1.43 19.23 21.13
CA THR A 79 -0.54 18.99 19.99
C THR A 79 0.71 19.86 20.19
N VAL A 80 1.75 19.27 20.75
CA VAL A 80 3.06 19.91 20.85
C VAL A 80 3.70 19.83 19.47
N VAL A 81 3.45 20.85 18.65
CA VAL A 81 4.20 21.05 17.40
C VAL A 81 5.54 21.68 17.80
N GLU A 82 6.42 20.87 18.40
CA GLU A 82 7.79 21.27 18.68
C GLU A 82 8.61 21.23 17.38
N ASN A 83 9.42 22.29 17.21
CA ASN A 83 10.25 22.56 16.04
C ASN A 83 11.04 21.33 15.57
N GLU A 84 11.08 21.14 14.24
CA GLU A 84 11.95 20.26 13.46
C GLU A 84 13.02 19.53 14.28
N ASN A 85 12.62 18.44 14.95
CA ASN A 85 13.57 17.56 15.61
C ASN A 85 14.34 16.82 14.50
N SER A 86 15.67 16.81 14.57
CA SER A 86 16.52 16.00 13.68
C SER A 86 16.08 14.53 13.61
N ASP A 87 15.46 14.07 14.70
CA ASP A 87 14.91 12.73 14.84
C ASP A 87 13.71 12.48 13.93
N ASP A 88 12.86 13.48 13.67
CA ASP A 88 11.67 13.32 12.83
C ASP A 88 12.04 13.13 11.35
N ALA A 89 13.07 13.84 10.87
CA ALA A 89 13.61 13.62 9.53
C ALA A 89 14.25 12.23 9.39
N ALA A 90 15.01 11.78 10.41
CA ALA A 90 15.59 10.45 10.42
C ALA A 90 14.52 9.35 10.48
N ASN A 91 13.49 9.53 11.31
CA ASN A 91 12.35 8.61 11.41
C ASN A 91 11.55 8.56 10.10
N GLN A 92 11.30 9.71 9.44
CA GLN A 92 10.65 9.74 8.14
C GLN A 92 11.41 8.90 7.11
N LEU A 93 12.75 8.98 7.08
CA LEU A 93 13.58 8.16 6.20
C LEU A 93 13.51 6.66 6.53
N LYS A 94 13.46 6.31 7.83
CA LYS A 94 13.30 4.92 8.28
C LYS A 94 11.95 4.35 7.84
N ILE A 95 10.87 5.10 8.07
CA ILE A 95 9.50 4.71 7.67
C ILE A 95 9.43 4.57 6.14
N LEU A 96 10.05 5.50 5.40
CA LEU A 96 10.14 5.43 3.94
C LEU A 96 10.82 4.15 3.46
N ASP A 97 11.98 3.81 4.03
CA ASP A 97 12.72 2.61 3.65
C ASP A 97 11.90 1.34 3.95
N GLN A 98 11.26 1.30 5.12
CA GLN A 98 10.40 0.21 5.55
C GLN A 98 9.18 0.04 4.63
N ILE A 99 8.45 1.10 4.29
CA ILE A 99 7.31 1.01 3.36
C ILE A 99 7.76 0.57 1.97
N LYS A 100 8.93 1.04 1.51
CA LYS A 100 9.48 0.64 0.22
C LYS A 100 10.01 -0.79 0.21
N SER A 101 10.44 -1.35 1.34
CA SER A 101 10.88 -2.75 1.43
C SER A 101 9.71 -3.72 1.29
N LEU A 102 8.49 -3.30 1.66
CA LEU A 102 7.30 -4.16 1.62
C LEU A 102 7.06 -4.78 0.23
N VAL A 103 6.69 -6.07 0.25
CA VAL A 103 6.36 -6.88 -0.94
C VAL A 103 4.96 -7.44 -0.84
N ALA A 104 4.62 -8.06 0.29
CA ALA A 104 3.34 -8.73 0.48
C ALA A 104 2.98 -8.89 1.97
N ILE A 105 1.75 -9.28 2.22
CA ILE A 105 1.26 -9.75 3.53
C ILE A 105 0.39 -11.00 3.31
N PRO A 106 0.46 -12.03 4.18
CA PRO A 106 -0.48 -13.16 4.09
C PRO A 106 -1.92 -12.67 4.14
N ARG A 107 -2.76 -13.31 3.35
CA ARG A 107 -4.20 -13.10 3.39
C ARG A 107 -4.75 -13.70 4.67
N TYR A 108 -5.64 -12.97 5.34
CA TYR A 108 -6.24 -13.46 6.57
C TYR A 108 -6.92 -14.83 6.37
N PRO A 109 -7.74 -15.07 5.31
CA PRO A 109 -8.34 -16.38 5.07
C PRO A 109 -7.36 -17.54 4.84
N TYR A 110 -6.09 -17.25 4.55
CA TYR A 110 -5.07 -18.29 4.41
C TYR A 110 -4.49 -18.72 5.76
N ILE A 111 -4.50 -17.82 6.75
CA ILE A 111 -3.88 -18.04 8.07
C ILE A 111 -4.90 -18.17 9.19
N GLU A 112 -6.18 -17.85 8.98
CA GLU A 112 -7.20 -17.72 10.03
C GLU A 112 -7.37 -18.98 10.90
N ASP A 113 -7.21 -20.16 10.31
CA ASP A 113 -7.31 -21.46 11.01
C ASP A 113 -5.93 -22.09 11.33
N ASP A 114 -4.81 -21.38 11.13
CA ASP A 114 -3.47 -21.88 11.47
C ASP A 114 -3.00 -21.32 12.81
N ASP A 115 -3.44 -21.95 13.91
CA ASP A 115 -3.04 -21.60 15.28
C ASP A 115 -1.51 -21.46 15.43
N ARG A 116 -0.74 -22.26 14.70
CA ARG A 116 0.73 -22.23 14.75
C ARG A 116 1.29 -20.90 14.27
N TYR A 117 0.61 -20.22 13.34
CA TYR A 117 1.01 -18.90 12.86
C TYR A 117 0.80 -17.86 13.95
N PHE A 118 -0.37 -17.86 14.59
CA PHE A 118 -0.71 -16.92 15.65
C PHE A 118 0.11 -17.16 16.93
N ASP A 119 0.49 -18.41 17.21
CA ASP A 119 1.43 -18.78 18.27
C ASP A 119 2.89 -18.45 17.92
N GLY A 120 3.16 -18.03 16.67
CA GLY A 120 4.49 -17.65 16.19
C GLY A 120 5.46 -18.83 16.03
N THR A 121 4.93 -20.04 15.89
CA THR A 121 5.73 -21.28 15.75
C THR A 121 6.02 -21.65 14.29
N VAL A 122 5.32 -21.02 13.33
CA VAL A 122 5.56 -21.20 11.90
C VAL A 122 5.80 -19.86 11.22
N GLU A 123 6.63 -19.91 10.18
CA GLU A 123 6.82 -18.82 9.24
C GLU A 123 6.24 -19.19 7.88
N VAL A 124 5.62 -18.22 7.21
CA VAL A 124 5.03 -18.38 5.89
C VAL A 124 5.94 -17.75 4.84
N PRO A 125 6.59 -18.55 3.98
CA PRO A 125 7.43 -18.03 2.92
C PRO A 125 6.59 -17.49 1.75
N PHE A 126 7.08 -16.42 1.12
CA PHE A 126 6.49 -15.88 -0.10
C PHE A 126 6.98 -16.62 -1.35
N ALA A 127 6.37 -17.78 -1.62
CA ALA A 127 6.62 -18.52 -2.84
C ALA A 127 6.14 -17.71 -4.06
N HIS A 128 7.05 -17.40 -4.97
CA HIS A 128 6.79 -16.59 -6.15
C HIS A 128 7.64 -17.04 -7.34
N ASN A 129 7.20 -16.65 -8.53
CA ASN A 129 7.97 -16.80 -9.77
C ASN A 129 8.16 -15.42 -10.40
N LEU A 130 9.25 -15.24 -11.13
CA LEU A 130 9.47 -14.03 -11.92
C LEU A 130 8.82 -14.17 -13.29
N ALA A 131 8.17 -13.11 -13.75
CA ALA A 131 7.72 -13.00 -15.13
C ALA A 131 8.92 -12.99 -16.09
N LYS A 132 8.69 -13.34 -17.36
CA LYS A 132 9.76 -13.45 -18.38
C LYS A 132 10.64 -12.20 -18.48
N HIS A 133 10.07 -11.01 -18.34
CA HIS A 133 10.81 -9.75 -18.40
C HIS A 133 11.72 -9.50 -17.18
N GLY A 134 11.48 -10.20 -16.07
CA GLY A 134 12.26 -10.07 -14.83
C GLY A 134 13.12 -11.29 -14.51
N SER A 135 13.26 -12.27 -15.40
CA SER A 135 14.04 -13.48 -15.13
C SER A 135 15.51 -13.18 -14.77
N HIS A 136 16.07 -12.11 -15.31
CA HIS A 136 17.43 -11.64 -15.03
C HIS A 136 17.62 -11.13 -13.59
N LEU A 137 16.54 -10.90 -12.84
CA LEU A 137 16.57 -10.49 -11.43
C LEU A 137 16.62 -11.69 -10.48
N ALA A 138 16.51 -12.92 -10.99
CA ALA A 138 16.59 -14.11 -10.16
C ALA A 138 17.92 -14.17 -9.42
N GLY A 139 17.87 -14.35 -8.10
CA GLY A 139 19.06 -14.40 -7.24
C GLY A 139 19.69 -13.04 -6.92
N THR A 140 19.13 -11.93 -7.41
CA THR A 140 19.64 -10.57 -7.09
C THR A 140 18.95 -9.96 -5.87
N TYR A 141 18.08 -10.70 -5.19
CA TYR A 141 17.31 -10.24 -4.05
C TYR A 141 16.96 -11.40 -3.14
N GLU A 142 16.68 -11.08 -1.88
CA GLU A 142 16.14 -12.02 -0.90
C GLU A 142 14.92 -11.39 -0.24
N LEU A 143 14.04 -12.26 0.24
CA LEU A 143 12.81 -11.90 0.91
C LEU A 143 12.79 -12.47 2.33
N THR A 144 12.21 -11.72 3.25
CA THR A 144 11.87 -12.25 4.57
C THR A 144 10.72 -13.27 4.49
N HIS A 145 10.51 -14.01 5.57
CA HIS A 145 9.29 -14.76 5.79
C HIS A 145 8.31 -13.99 6.68
N SER A 146 7.03 -14.33 6.56
CA SER A 146 5.99 -13.75 7.40
C SER A 146 5.76 -14.59 8.65
N ASN A 147 5.64 -13.94 9.81
CA ASN A 147 5.15 -14.54 11.06
C ASN A 147 4.33 -13.50 11.83
N ILE A 148 3.70 -13.88 12.95
CA ILE A 148 2.83 -12.97 13.70
C ILE A 148 3.51 -11.69 14.22
N LYS A 149 4.84 -11.72 14.44
CA LYS A 149 5.63 -10.55 14.89
C LYS A 149 6.14 -9.71 13.73
N SER A 150 6.25 -10.29 12.54
CA SER A 150 6.76 -9.68 11.32
C SER A 150 5.89 -10.15 10.16
N PRO A 151 4.66 -9.62 10.07
CA PRO A 151 3.61 -10.13 9.17
C PRO A 151 3.92 -9.85 7.70
N PHE A 152 4.74 -8.83 7.42
CA PHE A 152 5.08 -8.44 6.06
C PHE A 152 6.25 -9.25 5.50
N ILE A 153 6.13 -9.53 4.22
CA ILE A 153 7.25 -9.95 3.38
C ILE A 153 7.94 -8.69 2.90
N GLU A 154 9.26 -8.64 3.09
CA GLU A 154 10.08 -7.48 2.80
C GLU A 154 11.31 -7.87 1.98
N PHE A 155 11.78 -6.94 1.14
CA PHE A 155 13.10 -7.02 0.53
C PHE A 155 14.20 -6.77 1.57
N THR A 156 15.17 -7.68 1.63
CA THR A 156 16.41 -7.43 2.39
C THR A 156 17.36 -6.49 1.63
N THR A 157 17.31 -6.52 0.29
CA THR A 157 18.12 -5.67 -0.58
C THR A 157 17.48 -4.29 -0.79
N LYS A 158 18.30 -3.26 -1.05
CA LYS A 158 17.82 -1.89 -1.30
C LYS A 158 17.60 -1.58 -2.77
N ASP A 159 18.31 -2.25 -3.66
CA ASP A 159 18.34 -1.92 -5.09
C ASP A 159 17.18 -2.56 -5.86
N ASN A 160 16.66 -1.84 -6.86
CA ASN A 160 15.68 -2.33 -7.85
C ASN A 160 14.37 -2.89 -7.28
N ARG A 161 14.02 -2.61 -6.01
CA ARG A 161 12.82 -3.13 -5.33
C ARG A 161 11.55 -3.02 -6.18
N ASP A 162 11.31 -1.87 -6.81
CA ASP A 162 10.11 -1.64 -7.61
C ASP A 162 10.07 -2.49 -8.89
N HIS A 163 11.20 -2.65 -9.57
CA HIS A 163 11.31 -3.50 -10.75
C HIS A 163 11.10 -4.97 -10.39
N ILE A 164 11.72 -5.42 -9.30
CA ILE A 164 11.57 -6.80 -8.81
C ILE A 164 10.11 -7.05 -8.43
N ARG A 165 9.50 -6.18 -7.62
CA ARG A 165 8.11 -6.31 -7.14
C ARG A 165 7.10 -6.41 -8.30
N LYS A 166 7.29 -5.61 -9.36
CA LYS A 166 6.47 -5.64 -10.57
C LYS A 166 6.63 -6.95 -11.36
N ALA A 167 7.84 -7.53 -11.39
CA ALA A 167 8.10 -8.79 -12.07
C ALA A 167 7.58 -10.02 -11.31
N MET A 168 7.35 -9.95 -10.00
CA MET A 168 6.87 -11.08 -9.21
C MET A 168 5.44 -11.49 -9.54
N ARG A 169 5.24 -12.79 -9.74
CA ARG A 169 3.95 -13.49 -9.77
C ARG A 169 3.83 -14.37 -8.54
N HIS A 170 2.70 -14.32 -7.86
CA HIS A 170 2.50 -15.01 -6.59
C HIS A 170 1.18 -15.76 -6.56
N ASN A 171 0.96 -16.53 -5.49
CA ASN A 171 -0.32 -17.18 -5.24
C ASN A 171 -1.31 -16.21 -4.57
N PHE A 172 -2.32 -15.77 -5.32
CA PHE A 172 -3.36 -14.84 -4.88
C PHE A 172 -4.27 -15.39 -3.77
N THR A 173 -4.30 -16.71 -3.53
CA THR A 173 -5.05 -17.27 -2.40
C THR A 173 -4.30 -17.10 -1.08
N LYS A 174 -2.96 -16.99 -1.12
CA LYS A 174 -2.11 -16.96 0.08
C LYS A 174 -1.69 -15.57 0.50
N PHE A 175 -1.45 -14.67 -0.45
CA PHE A 175 -0.89 -13.35 -0.16
C PHE A 175 -1.58 -12.22 -0.91
N HIS A 176 -1.68 -11.07 -0.25
CA HIS A 176 -1.82 -9.79 -0.91
C HIS A 176 -0.44 -9.28 -1.30
N LYS A 177 -0.12 -9.25 -2.60
CA LYS A 177 1.09 -8.58 -3.09
C LYS A 177 0.82 -7.09 -3.21
N PHE A 178 1.76 -6.27 -2.78
CA PHE A 178 1.77 -4.84 -3.04
C PHE A 178 2.28 -4.62 -4.46
N ALA A 179 1.39 -4.51 -5.43
CA ALA A 179 1.74 -4.41 -6.85
C ALA A 179 2.48 -3.11 -7.18
N ASP A 180 2.10 -2.01 -6.52
CA ASP A 180 2.70 -0.69 -6.67
C ASP A 180 2.68 0.03 -5.32
N ILE A 181 3.73 0.81 -5.04
CA ILE A 181 3.87 1.59 -3.81
C ILE A 181 4.35 2.98 -4.20
N LYS A 182 3.48 3.98 -4.07
CA LYS A 182 3.80 5.38 -4.28
C LYS A 182 3.93 6.07 -2.93
N VAL A 183 5.01 6.80 -2.71
CA VAL A 183 5.27 7.48 -1.43
C VAL A 183 5.59 8.95 -1.66
N LEU A 184 4.98 9.82 -0.86
CA LEU A 184 5.22 11.26 -0.82
C LEU A 184 5.73 11.64 0.57
N LYS A 185 6.79 12.45 0.60
CA LYS A 185 7.28 13.11 1.82
C LYS A 185 6.54 14.41 2.02
N GLY A 186 6.13 14.66 3.25
CA GLY A 186 5.30 15.80 3.59
C GLY A 186 3.84 15.55 3.24
N VAL A 187 2.94 16.05 4.10
CA VAL A 187 1.50 16.02 3.86
C VAL A 187 0.98 17.44 4.00
N SER A 188 0.41 17.97 2.92
CA SER A 188 -0.38 19.19 2.97
C SER A 188 -1.86 18.82 3.13
N PHE A 189 -2.54 19.50 4.04
CA PHE A 189 -4.00 19.43 4.09
C PHE A 189 -4.56 20.56 3.24
N PRO A 190 -5.27 20.25 2.14
CA PRO A 190 -5.97 21.26 1.37
C PRO A 190 -7.08 21.89 2.21
N ASP A 191 -7.44 23.14 1.90
CA ASP A 191 -8.58 23.82 2.54
C ASP A 191 -9.93 23.14 2.19
N ASP A 192 -9.97 22.27 1.17
CA ASP A 192 -11.12 21.43 0.80
C ASP A 192 -10.94 19.99 1.33
N PRO A 193 -11.82 19.49 2.22
CA PRO A 193 -11.77 18.13 2.77
C PRO A 193 -11.89 17.01 1.71
N LYS A 194 -12.27 17.31 0.46
CA LYS A 194 -12.27 16.34 -0.65
C LYS A 194 -10.89 16.07 -1.26
N ALA A 195 -9.89 16.91 -1.00
CA ALA A 195 -8.57 16.81 -1.63
C ALA A 195 -7.53 16.04 -0.78
N PHE A 196 -7.99 15.26 0.20
CA PHE A 196 -7.12 14.32 0.92
C PHE A 196 -6.71 13.16 0.00
N GLY A 197 -5.46 13.17 -0.46
CA GLY A 197 -4.83 12.06 -1.17
C GLY A 197 -3.95 12.52 -2.33
N PHE A 198 -3.29 11.55 -2.97
CA PHE A 198 -2.75 11.75 -4.31
C PHE A 198 -3.88 12.32 -5.16
N VAL A 199 -3.71 13.52 -5.69
CA VAL A 199 -4.60 14.04 -6.73
C VAL A 199 -4.41 13.06 -7.88
N ASP A 200 -5.33 12.10 -8.01
CA ASP A 200 -5.56 11.48 -9.29
C ASP A 200 -5.93 12.66 -10.17
N GLU A 201 -5.01 13.09 -11.06
CA GLU A 201 -5.41 13.94 -12.18
C GLU A 201 -6.68 13.32 -12.71
N GLU A 202 -7.79 14.07 -12.67
CA GLU A 202 -9.04 13.65 -13.28
C GLU A 202 -8.67 13.24 -14.70
N ILE A 203 -8.65 11.93 -14.96
CA ILE A 203 -8.65 11.44 -16.32
C ILE A 203 -9.99 11.93 -16.82
N GLU A 204 -9.99 13.02 -17.57
CA GLU A 204 -11.19 13.51 -18.21
C GLU A 204 -11.86 12.31 -18.88
N PRO A 205 -13.17 12.11 -18.69
CA PRO A 205 -13.86 11.02 -19.34
C PRO A 205 -13.58 11.15 -20.83
N VAL A 206 -12.81 10.20 -21.37
CA VAL A 206 -12.67 10.06 -22.80
C VAL A 206 -14.09 9.80 -23.30
N GLU A 207 -14.71 10.81 -23.89
CA GLU A 207 -15.94 10.62 -24.64
C GLU A 207 -15.61 9.61 -25.74
N PHE A 208 -15.95 8.35 -25.49
CA PHE A 208 -16.11 7.38 -26.56
C PHE A 208 -17.31 7.83 -27.38
N LYS A 209 -17.06 8.67 -28.37
CA LYS A 209 -17.95 8.79 -29.51
C LYS A 209 -17.99 7.41 -30.14
N ALA A 210 -19.08 6.70 -29.90
CA ALA A 210 -19.38 5.48 -30.62
C ALA A 210 -19.35 5.82 -32.11
N THR A 211 -18.25 5.49 -32.78
CA THR A 211 -18.25 5.43 -34.23
C THR A 211 -19.21 4.31 -34.59
N PRO A 212 -20.27 4.59 -35.38
CA PRO A 212 -21.15 3.54 -35.86
C PRO A 212 -20.28 2.50 -36.55
N TRP A 213 -20.43 1.24 -36.14
CA TRP A 213 -19.80 0.13 -36.83
C TRP A 213 -20.31 0.12 -38.28
N VAL A 214 -19.43 0.46 -39.22
CA VAL A 214 -19.68 0.27 -40.64
C VAL A 214 -19.18 -1.13 -40.97
N PRO A 215 -20.05 -2.08 -41.35
CA PRO A 215 -19.59 -3.37 -41.86
C PRO A 215 -18.65 -3.10 -43.03
N GLN A 216 -17.38 -3.48 -42.88
CA GLN A 216 -16.50 -3.57 -44.03
C GLN A 216 -16.99 -4.73 -44.89
N ASN A 217 -17.28 -4.42 -46.16
CA ASN A 217 -17.70 -5.34 -47.21
C ASN A 217 -17.00 -6.70 -47.07
N LEU A 218 -17.76 -7.70 -46.60
CA LEU A 218 -17.45 -9.10 -46.84
C LEU A 218 -17.52 -9.31 -48.34
N LYS A 219 -16.35 -9.41 -48.99
CA LYS A 219 -16.28 -10.07 -50.28
C LYS A 219 -16.61 -11.54 -50.04
N ASP A 220 -17.66 -12.01 -50.69
CA ASP A 220 -18.03 -13.42 -50.71
C ASP A 220 -16.83 -14.25 -51.20
N PRO A 221 -16.47 -15.36 -50.54
CA PRO A 221 -15.40 -16.24 -51.01
C PRO A 221 -15.86 -17.20 -52.14
N TYR A 222 -16.95 -16.88 -52.84
CA TYR A 222 -17.54 -17.70 -53.92
C TYR A 222 -17.88 -16.91 -55.20
N ASP A 223 -17.19 -15.80 -55.47
CA ASP A 223 -17.10 -15.19 -56.81
C ASP A 223 -15.68 -15.34 -57.39
#